data_AF-X1U7S2-F1
#
_entry.id   AF-X1U7S2-F1
#
_cell.length_a   1.000
_cell.length_b   1.000
_cell.length_c   1.000
_cell.angle_alpha   90.00
_cell.angle_beta   90.00
_cell.angle_gamma   90.00
#
_symmetry.space_group_name_H-M   'P 1'
#
loop_
_entity.id
_entity.type
_entity.pdbx_description
1 polymer ?
#
loop_
_entity_poly.entity_id
_entity_poly.type
_entity_poly.pdbx_seq_one_letter_code
_entity_poly.pdbx_strand_id
1 'polypeptide(L)' 'MRNQGWTQDGKLIKDDELYLDTDVLKVKDHIKGKVREPTEAETEQFYWKPTRDPLAEIDTIKADYNILKAKVDILEKK' A
#
# COMPACT_ATOMS: atom_id res chain seq x y z
N MET A 1 -1.21 -2.73 -0.89
CA MET A 1 -2.36 -2.06 -0.25
C MET A 1 -2.91 -3.00 0.81
N ARG A 2 -3.26 -2.53 2.02
CA ARG A 2 -3.82 -3.41 3.06
C ARG A 2 -5.32 -3.54 2.83
N ASN A 3 -5.78 -4.66 2.28
CA ASN A 3 -7.20 -5.00 2.32
C ASN A 3 -7.48 -5.46 3.76
N GLN A 4 -8.17 -4.62 4.53
CA GLN A 4 -8.70 -5.01 5.83
C GLN A 4 -10.21 -5.16 5.67
N GLY A 5 -10.67 -6.37 5.39
CA GLY A 5 -12.07 -6.74 5.46
C GLY A 5 -12.47 -7.16 6.88
N TRP A 6 -13.67 -6.76 7.30
CA TRP A 6 -14.33 -7.30 8.49
C TRP A 6 -15.27 -8.42 8.05
N THR A 7 -15.22 -9.58 8.69
CA THR A 7 -16.29 -10.57 8.55
C THR A 7 -17.54 -10.13 9.32
N GLN A 8 -18.73 -10.62 8.93
CA GLN A 8 -20.00 -10.34 9.61
C GLN A 8 -19.98 -10.66 11.12
N ASP A 9 -19.08 -11.53 11.57
CA ASP A 9 -18.93 -11.94 12.97
C ASP A 9 -17.89 -11.12 13.77
N GLY A 10 -17.40 -9.99 13.23
CA GLY A 10 -16.53 -9.07 13.95
C GLY A 10 -15.10 -9.57 14.20
N LYS A 11 -14.70 -10.69 13.58
CA LYS A 11 -13.30 -11.17 13.62
C LYS A 11 -12.48 -10.44 12.57
N LEU A 12 -11.37 -9.85 13.01
CA LEU A 12 -10.35 -9.28 12.15
C LEU A 12 -9.64 -10.41 11.41
N ILE A 13 -10.01 -10.64 10.15
CA ILE A 13 -9.22 -11.46 9.25
C ILE A 13 -8.17 -10.51 8.67
N LYS A 14 -6.89 -10.76 8.97
CA LYS A 14 -5.81 -10.17 8.17
C LYS A 14 -5.90 -10.84 6.81
N ASP A 15 -6.53 -10.17 5.85
CA ASP A 15 -6.69 -10.71 4.52
C ASP A 15 -5.33 -10.96 3.87
N ASP A 16 -5.32 -12.02 3.08
CA ASP A 16 -4.40 -12.33 2.01
C ASP A 16 -3.64 -11.09 1.50
N GLU A 17 -2.31 -11.07 1.68
CA GLU A 17 -1.48 -9.97 1.21
C GLU A 17 -0.95 -10.25 -0.19
N LEU A 18 -1.21 -9.33 -1.11
CA LEU A 18 -0.62 -9.29 -2.44
C LEU A 18 0.76 -8.66 -2.38
N TYR A 19 1.77 -9.39 -2.86
CA TYR A 19 3.15 -8.93 -2.95
C TYR A 19 3.83 -9.48 -4.20
N LEU A 20 4.90 -8.83 -4.63
CA LEU A 20 5.77 -9.33 -5.68
C LEU A 20 6.86 -10.20 -5.06
N ASP A 21 6.95 -11.45 -5.49
CA ASP A 21 8.11 -12.30 -5.24
C ASP A 21 8.97 -12.30 -6.51
N THR A 22 10.12 -11.62 -6.43
CA THR A 22 10.91 -11.25 -7.61
C THR A 22 10.03 -10.43 -8.57
N ASP A 23 9.52 -11.04 -9.65
CA ASP A 23 8.67 -10.40 -10.65
C ASP A 23 7.28 -11.05 -10.78
N VAL A 24 6.94 -11.99 -9.89
CA VAL A 24 5.66 -12.71 -9.93
C VAL A 24 4.76 -12.24 -8.80
N LEU A 25 3.55 -11.84 -9.15
CA LEU A 25 2.53 -11.48 -8.15
C LEU A 25 2.11 -12.74 -7.40
N LYS A 26 2.17 -12.68 -6.06
CA LYS A 26 1.80 -13.76 -5.15
C LYS A 26 0.81 -13.26 -4.11
N VAL A 27 0.03 -14.20 -3.59
CA VAL A 27 -0.87 -13.98 -2.46
C VAL A 27 -0.41 -14.84 -1.30
N LYS A 28 -0.23 -14.22 -0.13
CA LYS A 28 0.09 -14.92 1.12
C LYS A 28 -1.09 -14.85 2.08
N ASP A 29 -1.64 -16.02 2.39
CA ASP A 29 -2.61 -16.20 3.46
C ASP A 29 -1.87 -16.07 4.80
N HIS A 30 -2.18 -15.02 5.55
CA HIS A 30 -1.54 -14.75 6.84
C HIS A 30 -2.03 -15.65 7.98
N ILE A 31 -3.18 -16.32 7.81
CA ILE A 31 -3.74 -17.24 8.79
C ILE A 31 -3.12 -18.64 8.61
N LYS A 32 -3.04 -19.11 7.37
CA LYS A 32 -2.52 -20.45 7.05
C LYS A 32 -1.05 -20.46 6.67
N GLY A 33 -0.45 -19.28 6.45
CA GLY A 33 0.93 -19.12 5.98
C GLY A 33 1.16 -19.60 4.55
N LYS A 34 0.09 -19.90 3.79
CA LYS A 34 0.18 -20.49 2.46
C LYS A 34 0.37 -19.42 1.40
N VAL A 35 1.27 -19.68 0.46
CA VAL A 35 1.48 -18.85 -0.73
C VAL A 35 0.80 -19.51 -1.92
N ARG A 36 0.09 -18.71 -2.70
CA ARG A 36 -0.60 -19.14 -3.93
C ARG A 36 -0.53 -18.08 -5.02
N GLU A 37 -0.91 -18.47 -6.23
CA GLU A 37 -1.15 -17.50 -7.31
C GLU A 37 -2.37 -16.62 -7.00
N PRO A 38 -2.35 -15.35 -7.42
CA PRO A 38 -3.49 -14.46 -7.33
C PRO A 38 -4.60 -14.89 -8.30
N THR A 39 -5.83 -14.60 -7.92
CA THR A 39 -6.98 -14.62 -8.84
C THR A 39 -6.95 -13.40 -9.76
N GLU A 40 -7.75 -13.39 -10.83
CA GLU A 40 -7.89 -12.24 -11.73
C GLU A 40 -8.33 -10.97 -10.98
N ALA A 41 -9.34 -11.08 -10.10
CA ALA A 41 -9.82 -9.95 -9.30
C ALA A 41 -8.75 -9.37 -8.35
N GLU A 42 -7.93 -10.23 -7.73
CA GLU A 42 -6.82 -9.80 -6.86
C GLU A 42 -5.70 -9.13 -7.67
N THR A 43 -5.45 -9.63 -8.88
CA THR A 43 -4.49 -9.06 -9.82
C THR A 43 -4.94 -7.68 -10.28
N GLU A 44 -6.22 -7.54 -10.64
CA GLU A 44 -6.82 -6.25 -11.00
C GLU A 44 -6.72 -5.24 -9.86
N GLN A 45 -6.97 -5.64 -8.61
CA GLN A 45 -6.79 -4.76 -7.45
C GLN A 45 -5.34 -4.32 -7.23
N PHE A 46 -4.37 -5.20 -7.50
CA PHE A 46 -2.96 -4.85 -7.39
C PHE A 46 -2.53 -3.81 -8.44
N TYR A 47 -3.03 -3.95 -9.66
CA TYR A 47 -2.75 -3.00 -10.76
C TYR A 47 -3.69 -1.80 -10.80
N TRP A 48 -4.80 -1.84 -10.06
CA TRP A 48 -5.74 -0.74 -9.98
C TRP A 48 -5.05 0.46 -9.35
N LYS A 49 -4.81 1.48 -10.18
CA LYS A 49 -4.45 2.81 -9.71
C LYS A 49 -5.76 3.60 -9.62
N PRO A 50 -6.08 4.23 -8.48
CA PRO A 50 -7.17 5.19 -8.44
C PRO A 50 -6.94 6.24 -9.53
N THR A 51 -8.02 6.81 -10.05
CA THR A 51 -7.94 7.94 -10.99
C THR A 51 -7.01 8.99 -10.38
N ARG A 52 -5.92 9.29 -11.09
CA ARG A 52 -4.95 10.29 -10.63
C ARG A 52 -5.69 11.61 -10.43
N ASP A 53 -5.62 12.17 -9.23
CA ASP A 53 -6.01 13.53 -8.95
C ASP A 53 -4.71 14.37 -8.91
N PRO A 54 -4.34 15.05 -10.00
CA PRO A 54 -3.09 15.78 -10.07
C PRO A 54 -2.98 16.87 -8.99
N LEU A 55 -4.10 17.42 -8.51
CA LEU A 55 -4.08 18.46 -7.49
C LEU A 55 -3.73 17.86 -6.12
N ALA A 56 -4.33 16.72 -5.77
CA ALA A 56 -3.98 16.00 -4.55
C ALA A 56 -2.53 15.49 -4.55
N GLU A 57 -2.02 15.06 -5.72
CA GLU A 57 -0.61 14.69 -5.88
C GLU A 57 0.32 15.90 -5.66
N ILE A 58 -0.02 17.07 -6.21
CA ILE A 58 0.75 18.31 -6.00
C ILE A 58 0.77 18.72 -4.52
N ASP A 59 -0.35 18.64 -3.83
CA ASP A 59 -0.43 19.00 -2.42
C ASP A 59 0.40 18.06 -1.53
N THR A 60 0.41 16.77 -1.86
CA THR A 60 1.28 15.79 -1.20
C THR A 60 2.77 16.12 -1.41
N ILE A 61 3.17 16.43 -2.66
CA ILE A 61 4.55 16.79 -2.99
C ILE A 61 4.98 18.07 -2.25
N LYS A 62 4.10 19.08 -2.13
CA LYS A 62 4.38 20.29 -1.36
C LYS A 62 4.58 20.00 0.12
N ALA A 63 3.77 19.11 0.70
CA ALA A 63 3.91 18.72 2.10
C ALA A 63 5.26 18.01 2.34
N ASP A 64 5.63 17.08 1.47
CA ASP A 64 6.91 16.37 1.55
C ASP A 64 8.11 17.32 1.40
N TYR A 65 8.03 18.27 0.46
CA TYR A 65 9.05 19.31 0.29
C TYR A 65 9.23 20.15 1.57
N ASN A 66 8.13 20.57 2.20
CA ASN A 66 8.20 21.37 3.43
C ASN A 66 8.82 20.59 4.60
N ILE A 67 8.51 19.29 4.72
CA ILE A 67 9.12 18.42 5.73
C ILE A 67 10.63 18.30 5.48
N LEU A 68 11.03 18.07 4.22
CA LEU A 68 12.43 17.94 3.87
C LEU A 68 13.19 19.24 4.12
N LYS A 69 12.63 20.37 3.70
CA LYS A 69 13.20 21.70 3.94
C LYS A 69 13.41 21.95 5.43
N ALA A 70 12.41 21.66 6.26
CA ALA A 70 12.54 21.81 7.71
C ALA A 70 13.68 20.95 8.31
N LYS A 71 13.88 19.72 7.80
CA LYS A 71 14.99 18.86 8.21
C LYS A 71 16.34 19.45 7.79
N VAL A 72 16.46 19.97 6.57
CA VAL A 72 17.68 20.63 6.09
C VAL A 72 17.99 21.88 6.91
N ASP A 73 17.00 22.73 7.17
CA ASP A 73 17.16 23.95 7.99
C ASP A 73 17.62 23.63 9.42
N ILE A 74 17.23 22.48 9.99
CA ILE A 74 17.70 22.01 11.30
C ILE A 74 19.16 21.55 11.22
N LEU A 75 19.57 20.91 10.13
CA LEU A 75 20.94 20.44 9.93
C LEU A 75 21.91 21.59 9.67
N GLU A 76 21.52 22.62 8.93
CA GLU A 76 22.34 23.79 8.64
C GLU A 76 22.57 24.72 9.85
N LYS A 77 21.72 24.61 10.89
CA LYS A 77 21.84 25.39 12.14
C LYS A 77 22.71 24.72 13.21
N LYS A 78 23.21 23.51 12.98
CA LYS A 78 24.12 22.77 13.88
C LYS A 78 25.55 22.84 13.40
#